data_AF-A0A2M9WL13-F1
#
_entry.id   AF-A0A2M9WL13-F1
#
_cell.length_a   1.000
_cell.length_b   1.000
_cell.length_c   1.000
_cell.angle_alpha   90.00
_cell.angle_beta   90.00
_cell.angle_gamma   90.00
#
_symmetry.space_group_name_H-M   'P 1'
#
loop_
_entity.id
_entity.type
_entity.pdbx_description
1 polymer ?
#
loop_
_entity_poly.entity_id
_entity_poly.type
_entity_poly.pdbx_seq_one_letter_code
_entity_poly.pdbx_strand_id
1 'polypeptide(L)'
;MNRLKELRKEKGLTLDEIQGETGINRGTYNNYESGKTKPNEKTWRELADYFDVSIAYLKGATPYKALDPFEQGIYSHVIEAMDRAFYDYAFLPETKERILKAIAYSIDNGEINFFN
;
A
#
# COMPACT_ATOMS: atom_id res chain seq x y z
N MET A 1 3.06 11.38 6.50
CA MET A 1 3.98 11.76 5.40
C MET A 1 3.60 10.88 4.21
N ASN A 2 3.32 11.47 3.04
CA ASN A 2 2.98 10.71 1.82
C ASN A 2 4.19 10.69 0.86
N ARG A 3 4.09 9.92 -0.24
CA ARG A 3 5.17 9.74 -1.21
C ARG A 3 5.01 10.54 -2.51
N LEU A 4 4.07 11.49 -2.57
CA LEU A 4 3.79 12.25 -3.80
C LEU A 4 5.00 13.02 -4.33
N LYS A 5 5.75 13.64 -3.41
CA LYS A 5 6.96 14.40 -3.75
C LYS A 5 8.11 13.52 -4.19
N GLU A 6 8.24 12.37 -3.55
CA GLU A 6 9.24 11.35 -3.88
C GLU A 6 8.99 10.82 -5.28
N LEU A 7 7.78 10.33 -5.55
CA LEU A 7 7.40 9.73 -6.82
C LEU A 7 7.41 10.74 -7.98
N ARG A 8 6.98 11.99 -7.76
CA ARG A 8 7.11 13.04 -8.78
C ARG A 8 8.57 13.28 -9.15
N LYS A 9 9.46 13.35 -8.16
CA LYS A 9 10.90 13.55 -8.38
C LYS A 9 11.57 12.34 -9.01
N GLU A 10 11.15 11.12 -8.67
CA GLU A 10 11.61 9.88 -9.31
C GLU A 10 11.31 9.89 -10.81
N LYS A 11 10.15 10.42 -11.22
CA LYS A 11 9.82 10.65 -12.63
C LYS A 11 10.51 11.88 -13.25
N GLY A 12 11.30 12.64 -12.49
CA GLY A 12 12.00 13.84 -12.97
C GLY A 12 11.11 15.06 -13.23
N LEU A 13 9.86 15.05 -12.75
CA LEU A 13 8.87 16.07 -13.07
C LEU A 13 8.92 17.28 -12.13
N THR A 14 8.70 18.47 -12.66
CA THR A 14 8.40 19.71 -11.94
C THR A 14 6.94 19.73 -11.47
N LEU A 15 6.57 20.73 -10.64
CA LEU A 15 5.18 20.91 -10.24
C LEU A 15 4.27 21.39 -11.40
N ASP A 16 4.84 22.02 -12.42
CA ASP A 16 4.08 22.47 -13.59
C ASP A 16 3.86 21.32 -14.58
N GLU A 17 4.85 20.43 -14.74
CA GLU A 17 4.70 19.22 -15.56
C GLU A 17 3.71 18.24 -14.94
N ILE A 18 3.79 17.94 -13.64
CA ILE A 18 2.82 17.03 -12.99
C ILE A 18 1.39 17.58 -13.05
N GLN A 19 1.21 18.90 -13.10
CA GLN A 19 -0.09 19.50 -13.33
C GLN A 19 -0.59 19.16 -14.74
N GLY A 20 0.27 19.23 -15.76
CA GLY A 20 -0.07 18.81 -17.12
C GLY A 20 -0.44 17.34 -17.21
N GLU A 21 0.28 16.49 -16.47
CA GLU A 21 0.08 15.03 -16.45
C GLU A 21 -1.18 14.59 -15.71
N THR A 22 -1.50 15.22 -14.58
CA THR A 22 -2.58 14.78 -13.67
C THR A 22 -3.83 15.67 -13.73
N GLY A 23 -3.74 16.85 -14.34
CA GLY A 23 -4.78 17.89 -14.30
C GLY A 23 -4.93 18.57 -12.93
N ILE A 24 -4.17 18.15 -11.91
CA ILE A 24 -4.23 18.76 -10.57
C ILE A 24 -3.41 20.05 -10.59
N ASN A 25 -4.06 21.16 -10.23
CA ASN A 25 -3.36 22.45 -10.17
C ASN A 25 -2.07 22.36 -9.33
N ARG A 26 -0.99 22.97 -9.83
CA ARG A 26 0.34 23.06 -9.24
C ARG A 26 0.32 23.39 -7.74
N GLY A 27 -0.49 24.37 -7.34
CA GLY A 27 -0.63 24.78 -5.94
C GLY A 27 -1.30 23.70 -5.10
N THR A 28 -2.35 23.08 -5.62
CA THR A 28 -3.05 21.95 -4.99
C THR A 28 -2.12 20.75 -4.82
N TYR A 29 -1.39 20.36 -5.88
CA TYR A 29 -0.42 19.27 -5.83
C TYR A 29 0.69 19.54 -4.79
N ASN A 30 1.25 20.76 -4.78
CA ASN A 30 2.24 21.17 -3.78
C ASN A 30 1.69 21.13 -2.34
N ASN A 31 0.43 21.48 -2.13
CA ASN A 31 -0.22 21.35 -0.83
C ASN A 31 -0.39 19.88 -0.42
N TYR A 32 -0.65 18.98 -1.38
CA TYR A 32 -0.67 17.54 -1.13
C TYR A 32 0.71 17.00 -0.75
N GLU A 33 1.76 17.39 -1.48
CA GLU A 33 3.16 17.00 -1.16
C GLU A 33 3.59 17.43 0.24
N SER A 34 3.22 18.66 0.62
CA SER A 34 3.57 19.22 1.93
C SER A 34 2.61 18.80 3.05
N GLY A 35 1.54 18.06 2.73
CA GLY A 35 0.52 17.62 3.68
C GLY A 35 -0.37 18.75 4.22
N LYS A 36 -0.32 19.96 3.64
CA LYS A 36 -1.19 21.08 4.00
C LYS A 36 -2.66 20.78 3.74
N THR A 37 -2.94 20.09 2.64
CA THR A 37 -4.25 19.54 2.33
C THR A 37 -4.09 18.07 1.97
N LYS A 38 -5.16 17.29 2.12
CA LYS A 38 -5.19 15.87 1.75
C LYS A 38 -6.02 15.71 0.47
N PRO A 39 -5.57 14.88 -0.49
CA PRO A 39 -6.43 14.38 -1.55
C PRO A 39 -7.65 13.66 -0.98
N ASN A 40 -8.76 13.69 -1.71
CA ASN A 40 -9.89 12.81 -1.44
C ASN A 40 -9.61 11.39 -1.97
N GLU A 41 -10.47 10.42 -1.67
CA GLU A 41 -10.24 9.02 -2.07
C GLU A 41 -10.18 8.81 -3.59
N LYS A 42 -10.95 9.58 -4.38
CA LYS A 42 -10.90 9.53 -5.84
C LYS A 42 -9.52 9.98 -6.35
N THR A 43 -9.05 11.14 -5.88
CA THR A 43 -7.74 11.68 -6.26
C THR A 43 -6.59 10.79 -5.77
N TRP A 44 -6.71 10.15 -4.60
CA TRP A 44 -5.73 9.17 -4.16
C TRP A 44 -5.61 7.99 -5.10
N ARG A 45 -6.74 7.48 -5.60
CA ARG A 45 -6.76 6.38 -6.57
C ARG A 45 -6.15 6.81 -7.91
N GLU A 46 -6.59 7.94 -8.46
CA GLU A 46 -6.06 8.48 -9.72
C GLU A 46 -4.54 8.71 -9.66
N LEU A 47 -4.02 9.23 -8.54
CA LEU A 47 -2.58 9.40 -8.35
C LEU A 47 -1.85 8.07 -8.17
N ALA A 48 -2.44 7.10 -7.48
CA ALA A 48 -1.86 5.77 -7.31
C ALA A 48 -1.73 5.06 -8.66
N ASP A 49 -2.79 5.12 -9.48
CA ASP A 49 -2.81 4.57 -10.83
C ASP A 49 -1.77 5.26 -11.74
N TYR A 50 -1.66 6.60 -11.67
CA TYR A 50 -0.65 7.36 -12.44
C TYR A 50 0.80 6.97 -12.12
N PHE A 51 1.07 6.70 -10.85
CA PHE A 51 2.40 6.30 -10.38
C PHE A 51 2.64 4.79 -10.44
N ASP A 52 1.63 3.99 -10.83
CA ASP A 52 1.67 2.53 -10.84
C ASP A 52 2.09 1.94 -9.48
N VAL A 53 1.43 2.42 -8.42
CA VAL A 53 1.67 1.98 -7.03
C VAL A 53 0.36 1.78 -6.29
N SER A 54 0.39 1.04 -5.20
CA SER A 54 -0.77 0.93 -4.31
C SER A 54 -1.08 2.25 -3.59
N ILE A 55 -2.37 2.51 -3.32
CA ILE A 55 -2.80 3.66 -2.51
C ILE A 55 -2.10 3.64 -1.13
N ALA A 56 -1.93 2.46 -0.54
CA ALA A 56 -1.26 2.30 0.75
C ALA A 56 0.20 2.77 0.68
N TYR A 57 0.93 2.41 -0.38
CA TYR A 57 2.29 2.89 -0.60
C TYR A 57 2.32 4.40 -0.79
N LEU A 58 1.45 4.92 -1.66
CA LEU A 58 1.38 6.34 -1.94
C LEU A 58 1.10 7.18 -0.67
N LYS A 59 0.20 6.69 0.20
CA LYS A 59 -0.16 7.31 1.48
C LYS A 59 0.92 7.16 2.57
N GLY A 60 1.97 6.36 2.37
CA GLY A 60 3.00 6.14 3.39
C GLY A 60 2.77 4.95 4.32
N ALA A 61 1.73 4.14 4.10
CA ALA A 61 1.27 3.09 5.03
C ALA A 61 2.01 1.76 4.89
N THR A 62 2.71 1.55 3.76
CA THR A 62 3.50 0.34 3.49
C THR A 62 4.78 0.71 2.74
N PRO A 63 5.88 -0.04 2.90
CA PRO A 63 7.07 0.11 2.06
C PRO A 63 6.94 -0.54 0.67
N TYR A 64 5.92 -1.38 0.44
CA TYR A 64 5.77 -2.15 -0.81
C TYR A 64 5.04 -1.33 -1.89
N LYS A 65 5.71 -1.04 -3.02
CA LYS A 65 5.20 -0.21 -4.14
C LYS A 65 3.94 -0.82 -4.78
N ALA A 66 4.08 -2.01 -5.32
CA ALA A 66 3.04 -2.86 -5.88
C ALA A 66 3.49 -4.32 -5.67
N LEU A 67 2.56 -5.25 -5.73
CA LEU A 67 2.88 -6.68 -5.80
C LEU A 67 3.00 -7.06 -7.27
N ASP A 68 4.03 -7.80 -7.64
CA ASP A 68 4.09 -8.40 -8.98
C ASP A 68 3.00 -9.49 -9.14
N PRO A 69 2.72 -9.99 -10.36
CA PRO A 69 1.66 -10.97 -10.57
C PRO A 69 1.80 -12.25 -9.73
N PHE A 70 3.04 -12.69 -9.45
CA PHE A 70 3.31 -13.85 -8.62
C PHE A 70 3.05 -13.55 -7.14
N GLU A 71 3.58 -12.43 -6.64
CA GLU A 71 3.32 -11.94 -5.27
C GLU A 71 1.83 -11.67 -5.02
N GLN A 72 1.11 -11.16 -6.02
CA GLN A 72 -0.34 -10.92 -5.96
C GLN A 72 -1.10 -12.24 -5.84
N GLY A 73 -0.64 -13.29 -6.52
CA GLY A 73 -1.14 -14.66 -6.37
C GLY A 73 -1.00 -15.14 -4.92
N ILE A 74 0.20 -15.04 -4.35
CA ILE A 74 0.46 -15.44 -2.96
C ILE A 74 -0.41 -14.63 -1.99
N TYR A 75 -0.46 -13.31 -2.16
CA TYR A 75 -1.25 -12.41 -1.32
C TYR A 75 -2.71 -12.83 -1.28
N SER A 76 -3.30 -13.16 -2.43
CA SER A 76 -4.71 -13.58 -2.53
C SER A 76 -4.97 -14.86 -1.72
N HIS A 77 -4.11 -15.87 -1.87
CA HIS A 77 -4.24 -17.13 -1.12
C HIS A 77 -4.06 -16.92 0.39
N VAL A 78 -3.13 -16.06 0.79
CA VAL A 78 -2.91 -15.72 2.21
C VAL A 78 -4.13 -15.03 2.80
N ILE A 79 -4.72 -14.06 2.10
CA ILE A 79 -5.93 -13.38 2.56
C ILE A 79 -7.10 -14.37 2.71
N GLU A 80 -7.33 -15.25 1.74
CA GLU A 80 -8.40 -16.26 1.84
C GLU A 80 -8.18 -17.26 2.99
N ALA A 81 -6.94 -17.69 3.21
CA ALA A 81 -6.59 -18.55 4.34
C ALA A 81 -6.80 -17.82 5.67
N MET A 82 -6.39 -16.56 5.74
CA MET A 82 -6.58 -15.70 6.91
C MET A 82 -8.06 -15.46 7.17
N ASP A 83 -8.86 -15.10 6.19
CA ASP A 83 -10.30 -14.85 6.35
C ASP A 83 -11.02 -16.09 6.85
N ARG A 84 -10.70 -17.29 6.32
CA ARG A 84 -11.21 -18.56 6.87
C ARG A 84 -10.79 -18.78 8.32
N ALA A 85 -9.50 -18.60 8.62
CA ALA A 85 -9.01 -18.72 9.98
C ALA A 85 -9.62 -17.68 10.94
N PHE A 86 -9.90 -16.46 10.48
CA PHE A 86 -10.53 -15.43 11.31
C PHE A 86 -12.04 -15.63 11.47
N TYR A 87 -12.71 -16.23 10.49
CA TYR A 87 -14.13 -16.56 10.57
C TYR A 87 -14.42 -17.54 11.73
N ASP A 88 -13.53 -18.51 11.95
CA ASP A 88 -13.64 -19.45 13.08
C ASP A 88 -13.31 -18.82 14.45
N TYR A 89 -12.63 -17.67 14.46
CA TYR A 89 -12.15 -16.96 15.67
C TYR A 89 -12.80 -15.57 15.87
N ALA A 90 -13.95 -15.32 15.23
CA ALA A 90 -14.53 -14.01 14.92
C ALA A 90 -14.88 -13.03 16.07
N PHE A 91 -14.52 -13.28 17.33
CA PHE A 91 -14.98 -12.46 18.47
C PHE A 91 -13.91 -11.82 19.36
N LEU A 92 -12.61 -11.91 19.06
CA LEU A 92 -11.59 -11.36 19.97
C LEU A 92 -10.60 -10.42 19.25
N PRO A 93 -10.69 -9.08 19.47
CA PRO A 93 -9.82 -8.07 18.86
C PRO A 93 -8.31 -8.31 19.08
N GLU A 94 -7.95 -8.96 20.19
CA GLU A 94 -6.56 -9.21 20.59
C GLU A 94 -5.92 -10.40 19.88
N THR A 95 -6.71 -11.23 19.18
CA THR A 95 -6.23 -12.48 18.57
C THR A 95 -5.58 -12.24 17.21
N LYS A 96 -5.96 -11.17 16.48
CA LYS A 96 -5.38 -10.85 15.16
C LYS A 96 -3.88 -10.56 15.23
N GLU A 97 -3.47 -9.72 16.17
CA GLU A 97 -2.05 -9.42 16.36
C GLU A 97 -1.26 -10.67 16.80
N ARG A 98 -1.87 -11.51 17.64
CA ARG A 98 -1.24 -12.76 18.11
C ARG A 98 -1.09 -13.80 17.00
N ILE A 99 -2.10 -13.94 16.13
CA ILE A 99 -2.04 -14.81 14.95
C ILE A 99 -0.94 -14.30 14.00
N LEU A 100 -0.90 -13.00 13.72
CA LEU A 100 0.14 -12.41 12.88
C LEU A 100 1.55 -12.65 13.45
N LYS A 101 1.73 -12.45 14.76
CA LYS A 101 3.00 -12.73 15.45
C LYS A 101 3.39 -14.20 15.38
N ALA A 102 2.44 -15.12 15.57
CA ALA A 102 2.70 -16.56 15.48
C ALA A 102 3.10 -16.97 14.06
N ILE A 103 2.39 -16.48 13.04
CA ILE A 103 2.73 -16.74 11.63
C ILE A 103 4.15 -16.24 11.33
N ALA A 104 4.47 -14.99 11.69
CA ALA A 104 5.81 -14.44 11.48
C ALA A 104 6.88 -15.28 12.18
N TYR A 105 6.64 -15.66 13.44
CA TYR A 105 7.56 -16.50 14.21
C TYR A 105 7.77 -17.88 13.56
N SER A 106 6.71 -18.56 13.13
CA SER A 106 6.83 -19.87 12.48
C SER A 106 7.54 -19.80 11.11
N ILE A 107 7.41 -18.68 10.38
CA ILE A 107 8.19 -18.44 9.16
C ILE A 107 9.68 -18.28 9.49
N ASP A 108 10.02 -17.41 10.44
CA ASP A 108 11.41 -17.14 10.82
C ASP A 108 12.13 -18.38 11.38
N ASN A 109 11.38 -19.32 11.96
CA ASN A 109 11.92 -20.59 12.48
C ASN A 109 11.83 -21.76 11.48
N GLY A 110 11.35 -21.53 10.24
CA GLY A 110 11.29 -22.57 9.20
C GLY A 110 10.25 -23.67 9.46
N GLU A 111 9.27 -23.43 10.32
CA GLU A 111 8.20 -24.37 10.64
C GLU A 111 7.14 -24.42 9.53
N ILE A 112 7.02 -23.33 8.76
CA ILE A 112 6.20 -23.27 7.56
C ILE A 112 7.11 -23.41 6.34
N ASN A 113 7.19 -24.62 5.80
CA ASN A 113 7.94 -24.90 4.58
C ASN A 113 7.06 -24.67 3.35
N PHE A 114 7.36 -23.61 2.58
CA PHE A 114 6.66 -23.24 1.35
C PHE A 114 7.10 -24.04 0.11
N PHE A 115 8.05 -24.96 0.27
CA PHE A 115 8.57 -25.82 -0.80
C PHE A 115 8.20 -27.28 -0.51
N ASN A 116 7.11 -27.73 -1.12
CA ASN A 116 6.81 -29.13 -1.42
C ASN A 116 6.37 -29.21 -2.89
#